data_AF-A0A565BKG1-F1
#
_entry.id   AF-A0A565BKG1-F1
#
_cell.length_a   1.000
_cell.length_b   1.000
_cell.length_c   1.000
_cell.angle_alpha   90.00
_cell.angle_beta   90.00
_cell.angle_gamma   90.00
#
_symmetry.space_group_name_H-M   'P 1'
#
loop_
_entity.id
_entity.type
_entity.pdbx_description
1 polymer ?
#
loop_
_entity_poly.entity_id
_entity_poly.type
_entity_poly.pdbx_seq_one_letter_code
_entity_poly.pdbx_strand_id
1 'polypeptide(L)'
;MGFMLLFNLQNLIFISEAETGLVKFEVLCDKDPYPKKVVGEGNLERRMLEMNRKRLKVVKPGSKTTFPTTEVRGSYAPPFHVETSRSDQRRLRVVVDSENEVDIVVHSRHLRDVVVLVTHGFAQRFNSTSLNSLLKIDT
;
A
#
# COMPACT_ATOMS: atom_id res chain seq x y z
N MET A 1 -22.17 -15.68 -5.00
CA MET A 1 -21.48 -15.65 -6.31
C MET A 1 -20.61 -14.40 -6.33
N GLY A 2 -19.28 -14.53 -6.25
CA GLY A 2 -18.36 -13.40 -6.19
C GLY A 2 -17.72 -13.15 -7.55
N PHE A 3 -17.86 -11.92 -8.08
CA PHE A 3 -17.24 -11.52 -9.34
C PHE A 3 -15.72 -11.43 -9.17
N MET A 4 -15.00 -12.17 -10.00
CA MET A 4 -13.55 -12.11 -10.17
C MET A 4 -13.24 -11.12 -11.30
N LEU A 5 -12.86 -9.89 -10.97
CA LEU A 5 -12.35 -8.96 -11.98
C LEU A 5 -10.87 -9.28 -12.25
N LEU A 6 -10.64 -10.09 -13.27
CA LEU A 6 -9.34 -10.30 -13.89
C LEU A 6 -9.02 -9.13 -14.82
N PHE A 7 -8.02 -8.31 -14.46
CA PHE A 7 -7.32 -7.47 -15.41
C PHE A 7 -5.88 -7.97 -15.52
N ASN A 8 -5.59 -8.66 -16.62
CA ASN A 8 -4.26 -9.14 -16.95
C ASN A 8 -3.51 -8.07 -17.76
N LEU A 9 -2.38 -7.60 -17.23
CA LEU A 9 -1.11 -7.50 -17.95
C LEU A 9 0.02 -7.43 -16.90
N GLN A 10 0.51 -8.63 -16.60
CA GLN A 10 1.85 -9.00 -16.11
C GLN A 10 2.28 -8.90 -14.64
N ASN A 11 1.67 -8.18 -13.68
CA ASN A 11 2.15 -8.23 -12.26
C ASN A 11 1.09 -7.91 -11.18
N LEU A 12 -0.15 -8.35 -11.32
CA LEU A 12 -1.23 -8.01 -10.37
C LEU A 12 -1.91 -9.26 -9.81
N ILE A 13 -1.53 -9.67 -8.60
CA ILE A 13 -2.20 -10.77 -7.87
C ILE A 13 -3.17 -10.15 -6.86
N PHE A 14 -4.42 -9.92 -7.28
CA PHE A 14 -5.51 -9.64 -6.35
C PHE A 14 -5.98 -10.94 -5.69
N ILE A 15 -5.58 -11.19 -4.45
CA ILE A 15 -6.20 -12.23 -3.61
C ILE A 15 -7.26 -11.56 -2.75
N SER A 16 -8.45 -11.31 -3.30
CA SER A 16 -9.60 -10.93 -2.48
C SER A 16 -10.25 -12.20 -1.93
N GLU A 17 -9.84 -12.62 -0.74
CA GLU A 17 -10.63 -13.58 0.02
C GLU A 17 -11.87 -12.84 0.56
N ALA A 18 -13.05 -13.34 0.22
CA ALA A 18 -14.34 -12.64 0.38
C ALA A 18 -14.65 -12.23 1.83
N GLU A 19 -13.98 -12.83 2.81
CA GLU A 19 -14.17 -12.53 4.23
C GLU A 19 -13.19 -11.48 4.80
N THR A 20 -12.00 -11.30 4.22
CA THR A 20 -10.95 -10.44 4.83
C THR A 20 -10.71 -9.11 4.12
N GLY A 21 -11.08 -8.99 2.84
CA GLY A 21 -10.88 -7.75 2.07
C GLY A 21 -9.41 -7.34 1.97
N LEU A 22 -8.50 -8.32 1.88
CA LEU A 22 -7.06 -8.14 1.68
C LEU A 22 -6.76 -7.88 0.20
N VAL A 23 -5.84 -6.96 -0.07
CA VAL A 23 -5.35 -6.59 -1.40
C VAL A 23 -3.83 -6.57 -1.31
N LYS A 24 -3.15 -7.15 -2.31
CA LYS A 24 -1.69 -7.23 -2.35
C LYS A 24 -1.17 -6.66 -3.66
N PHE A 25 -0.11 -5.85 -3.58
CA PHE A 25 0.60 -5.33 -4.75
C PHE A 25 2.08 -5.64 -4.61
N GLU A 26 2.70 -6.13 -5.69
CA GLU A 26 4.16 -6.14 -5.78
C GLU A 26 4.62 -4.73 -6.12
N VAL A 27 5.51 -4.20 -5.29
CA VAL A 27 6.01 -2.84 -5.41
C VAL A 27 7.52 -2.80 -5.22
N LEU A 28 8.15 -1.72 -5.65
CA LEU A 28 9.58 -1.49 -5.47
C LEU A 28 9.79 -0.43 -4.39
N CYS A 29 10.64 -0.71 -3.42
CA CYS A 29 11.02 0.26 -2.37
C CYS A 29 12.52 0.54 -2.43
N ASP A 30 12.90 1.77 -2.07
CA ASP A 30 14.32 2.12 -1.91
C ASP A 30 14.90 1.43 -0.68
N LYS A 31 16.14 0.95 -0.80
CA LYS A 31 16.88 0.27 0.27
C LYS A 31 17.50 1.26 1.26
N ASP A 32 17.75 2.51 0.84
CA ASP A 32 18.42 3.53 1.64
C ASP A 32 17.54 4.80 1.76
N PRO A 33 16.88 5.06 2.92
CA PRO A 33 16.10 6.28 3.13
C PRO A 33 16.98 7.55 3.28
N TYR A 34 18.31 7.42 3.29
CA TYR A 34 19.21 8.57 3.36
C TYR A 34 19.45 9.16 1.97
N PRO A 35 19.29 10.49 1.78
CA PRO A 35 19.34 11.13 0.47
C PRO A 35 20.77 11.19 -0.05
N LYS A 36 21.25 10.13 -0.70
CA LYS A 36 22.39 10.24 -1.60
C LYS A 36 21.89 10.85 -2.90
N LYS A 37 22.43 12.03 -3.25
CA LYS A 37 22.13 12.83 -4.44
C LYS A 37 22.59 12.16 -5.75
N VAL A 38 22.14 10.94 -6.03
CA VAL A 38 22.36 10.30 -7.33
C VAL A 38 21.06 9.62 -7.75
N VAL A 39 20.37 10.24 -8.70
CA VAL A 39 19.24 9.65 -9.42
C VAL A 39 19.82 8.54 -10.30
N GLY A 40 19.95 7.35 -9.75
CA GLY A 40 20.26 6.13 -10.46
C GLY A 40 19.32 5.03 -9.99
N GLU A 41 18.75 4.25 -10.91
CA GLU A 41 17.84 3.12 -10.68
C GLU A 41 18.43 1.98 -9.81
N GLY A 42 19.56 2.18 -9.15
CA GLY A 42 20.34 1.15 -8.48
C GLY A 42 20.08 1.08 -6.97
N ASN A 43 18.98 0.43 -6.58
CA ASN A 43 18.76 -0.33 -5.32
C ASN A 43 17.27 -0.51 -4.96
N LEU A 44 16.37 -0.45 -5.95
CA LEU A 44 14.96 -0.75 -5.74
C LEU A 44 14.76 -2.25 -5.47
N GLU A 45 14.30 -2.59 -4.27
CA GLU A 45 13.99 -3.97 -3.88
C GLU A 45 12.48 -4.25 -3.95
N ARG A 46 12.12 -5.45 -4.42
CA ARG A 46 10.72 -5.90 -4.47
C ARG A 46 10.17 -6.12 -3.07
N ARG A 47 9.02 -5.53 -2.79
CA ARG A 47 8.23 -5.63 -1.56
C ARG A 47 6.79 -5.97 -1.87
N MET A 48 6.10 -6.51 -0.87
CA MET A 48 4.65 -6.74 -0.95
C MET A 48 3.94 -5.63 -0.16
N LEU A 49 3.12 -4.83 -0.84
CA LEU A 49 2.19 -3.89 -0.23
C LEU A 49 0.88 -4.60 0.04
N GLU A 50 0.60 -4.90 1.31
CA GLU A 50 -0.61 -5.56 1.77
C GLU A 50 -1.57 -4.56 2.41
N MET A 51 -2.79 -4.48 1.90
CA MET A 51 -3.82 -3.57 2.39
C MET A 51 -5.07 -4.33 2.73
N ASN A 52 -5.66 -4.06 3.88
CA ASN A 52 -7.02 -4.48 4.21
C ASN A 52 -7.80 -3.31 4.76
N ARG A 53 -9.04 -3.53 5.21
CA ARG A 53 -9.90 -2.49 5.77
C ARG A 53 -9.36 -1.82 7.04
N LYS A 54 -8.47 -2.49 7.78
CA LYS A 54 -7.94 -2.01 9.07
C LYS A 54 -6.58 -1.34 8.93
N ARG A 55 -5.71 -1.90 8.07
CA ARG A 55 -4.28 -1.57 8.04
C ARG A 55 -3.66 -1.77 6.65
N LEU A 56 -2.58 -1.04 6.43
CA LEU A 56 -1.63 -1.20 5.34
C LEU A 56 -0.30 -1.70 5.90
N LYS A 57 0.40 -2.56 5.16
CA LYS A 57 1.72 -3.08 5.49
C LYS A 57 2.61 -3.15 4.26
N VAL A 58 3.90 -2.86 4.45
CA VAL A 58 4.94 -3.16 3.47
C VAL A 58 5.81 -4.29 4.01
N VAL A 59 5.94 -5.36 3.23
CA VAL A 59 6.58 -6.60 3.65
C VAL A 59 7.76 -6.93 2.74
N LYS A 60 8.94 -7.13 3.34
CA LYS A 60 10.06 -7.82 2.68
C LYS A 60 9.66 -9.25 2.41
N PRO A 61 9.60 -9.71 1.14
CA PRO A 61 9.46 -11.12 0.89
C PRO A 61 10.66 -11.87 1.49
N GLY A 62 10.38 -12.98 2.15
CA GLY A 62 11.42 -13.90 2.61
C GLY A 62 12.13 -14.56 1.43
N SER A 63 13.37 -14.97 1.64
CA SER A 63 14.10 -15.83 0.71
C SER A 63 14.10 -17.28 1.21
N LYS A 64 14.79 -18.18 0.51
CA LYS A 64 14.95 -19.58 0.95
C LYS A 64 15.51 -19.71 2.38
N THR A 65 16.20 -18.70 2.89
CA THR A 65 16.87 -18.69 4.19
C THR A 65 16.38 -17.60 5.14
N THR A 66 15.41 -16.78 4.74
CA THR A 66 14.95 -15.63 5.55
C THR A 66 13.43 -15.54 5.60
N PHE A 67 12.88 -15.30 6.78
CA PHE A 67 11.43 -15.12 6.94
C PHE A 67 10.98 -13.75 6.40
N PRO A 68 9.74 -13.64 5.90
CA PRO A 68 9.16 -12.35 5.52
C PRO A 68 9.19 -11.37 6.69
N THR A 69 9.62 -10.14 6.44
CA THR A 69 9.77 -9.12 7.49
C THR A 69 8.89 -7.91 7.16
N THR A 70 8.07 -7.47 8.11
CA THR A 70 7.27 -6.24 7.93
C THR A 70 8.15 -5.03 8.19
N GLU A 71 8.29 -4.15 7.22
CA GLU A 71 9.06 -2.91 7.35
C GLU A 71 8.20 -1.76 7.85
N VAL A 72 7.00 -1.62 7.28
CA VAL A 72 6.07 -0.56 7.64
C VAL A 72 4.71 -1.17 7.91
N ARG A 73 4.02 -0.67 8.94
CA ARG A 73 2.65 -1.05 9.28
C ARG A 73 1.90 0.13 9.84
N GLY A 74 0.83 0.54 9.17
CA GLY A 74 -0.01 1.67 9.57
C GLY A 74 -1.50 1.34 9.59
N SER A 75 -2.26 2.02 10.45
CA SER A 75 -3.71 2.16 10.26
C SER A 75 -4.00 3.39 9.39
N TYR A 76 -5.23 3.52 8.91
CA TYR A 76 -5.66 4.68 8.13
C TYR A 76 -6.09 5.88 8.98
N ALA A 77 -5.83 5.86 10.30
CA ALA A 77 -6.13 6.98 11.18
C ALA A 77 -5.12 8.11 10.94
N PRO A 78 -5.52 9.39 11.09
CA PRO A 78 -4.57 10.50 11.07
C PRO A 78 -3.39 10.23 12.03
N PRO A 79 -2.15 10.57 11.63
CA PRO A 79 -1.77 11.44 10.51
C PRO A 79 -1.59 10.74 9.14
N PHE A 80 -2.10 9.52 8.97
CA PHE A 80 -1.94 8.74 7.74
C PHE A 80 -2.36 9.50 6.47
N HIS A 81 -1.49 9.52 5.46
CA HIS A 81 -1.81 10.01 4.12
C HIS A 81 -0.91 9.39 3.05
N VAL A 82 -1.29 9.57 1.78
CA VAL A 82 -0.51 9.13 0.62
C VAL A 82 -0.21 10.32 -0.27
N GLU A 83 1.05 10.47 -0.64
CA GLU A 83 1.53 11.52 -1.54
C GLU A 83 1.89 10.89 -2.90
N THR A 84 1.56 11.57 -3.99
CA THR A 84 2.00 11.15 -5.34
C THR A 84 3.08 12.09 -5.84
N SER A 85 4.13 11.53 -6.46
CA SER A 85 5.19 12.37 -7.03
C SER A 85 4.73 13.02 -8.32
N ARG A 86 5.03 14.32 -8.48
CA ARG A 86 4.84 15.06 -9.74
C ARG A 86 5.97 14.79 -10.74
N SER A 87 7.17 14.49 -10.25
CA SER A 87 8.34 14.24 -11.09
C SER A 87 8.39 12.80 -11.62
N ASP A 88 7.84 11.84 -10.88
CA ASP A 88 7.72 10.45 -11.32
C ASP A 88 6.28 9.95 -11.15
N GLN A 89 5.61 9.71 -12.27
CA GLN A 89 4.22 9.26 -12.30
C GLN A 89 4.02 7.84 -11.77
N ARG A 90 5.09 7.09 -11.51
CA ARG A 90 5.05 5.74 -10.93
C ARG A 90 5.34 5.72 -9.43
N ARG A 91 5.79 6.84 -8.87
CA ARG A 91 6.17 6.93 -7.46
C ARG A 91 5.03 7.48 -6.61
N LEU A 92 4.81 6.83 -5.47
CA LEU A 92 3.96 7.30 -4.40
C LEU A 92 4.69 7.12 -3.06
N ARG A 93 4.34 7.92 -2.06
CA ARG A 93 4.86 7.82 -0.70
C ARG A 93 3.72 7.57 0.24
N VAL A 94 3.85 6.55 1.07
CA VAL A 94 2.89 6.26 2.13
C VAL A 94 3.47 6.78 3.43
N VAL A 95 2.77 7.72 4.06
CA VAL A 95 3.16 8.31 5.34
C VAL A 95 2.19 7.79 6.40
N VAL A 96 2.70 6.99 7.34
CA VAL A 96 1.92 6.47 8.48
C VAL A 96 1.97 7.46 9.64
N ASP A 97 3.18 7.92 9.96
CA ASP A 97 3.48 8.99 10.92
C ASP A 97 4.79 9.69 10.51
N SER A 98 5.30 10.61 11.34
CA SER A 98 6.50 11.39 11.03
C SER A 98 7.80 10.58 10.95
N GLU A 99 7.82 9.36 11.50
CA GLU A 99 9.00 8.49 11.53
C GLU A 99 8.83 7.25 10.63
N ASN A 100 7.57 6.90 10.29
CA ASN A 100 7.19 5.74 9.52
C ASN A 100 6.60 6.16 8.17
N GLU A 101 7.48 6.36 7.20
CA GLU A 101 7.16 6.67 5.82
C GLU A 101 7.91 5.74 4.87
N VAL A 102 7.30 5.48 3.72
CA VAL A 102 7.90 4.60 2.71
C VAL A 102 7.63 5.13 1.31
N ASP A 103 8.71 5.30 0.56
CA ASP A 103 8.66 5.58 -0.87
C ASP A 103 8.49 4.27 -1.65
N ILE A 104 7.48 4.27 -2.51
CA ILE A 104 7.06 3.12 -3.30
C ILE A 104 7.04 3.50 -4.77
N VAL A 105 7.65 2.66 -5.60
CA VAL A 105 7.58 2.74 -7.06
C VAL A 105 6.83 1.53 -7.59
N VAL A 106 5.88 1.77 -8.49
CA VAL A 106 5.10 0.71 -9.14
C VAL A 106 5.42 0.63 -10.64
N HIS A 107 4.97 -0.42 -11.31
CA HIS A 107 5.32 -0.65 -12.72
C HIS A 107 4.77 0.44 -13.67
N SER A 108 3.60 1.02 -13.39
CA SER A 108 2.97 2.02 -14.24
C SER A 108 2.17 3.05 -13.44
N ARG A 109 1.91 4.22 -14.05
CA ARG A 109 1.02 5.25 -13.50
C ARG A 109 -0.37 4.70 -13.17
N HIS A 110 -0.90 3.84 -14.03
CA HIS A 110 -2.22 3.22 -13.80
C HIS A 110 -2.23 2.38 -12.53
N LEU A 111 -1.18 1.60 -12.28
CA LEU A 111 -1.08 0.87 -11.01
C LEU A 111 -0.96 1.80 -9.82
N ARG A 112 -0.22 2.90 -9.94
CA ARG A 112 -0.07 3.89 -8.86
C ARG A 112 -1.44 4.44 -8.49
N ASP A 113 -2.21 4.83 -9.49
CA ASP A 113 -3.55 5.39 -9.30
C ASP A 113 -4.50 4.35 -8.68
N VAL A 114 -4.41 3.08 -9.08
CA VAL A 114 -5.16 1.98 -8.45
C VAL A 114 -4.76 1.79 -6.98
N VAL A 115 -3.47 1.80 -6.64
CA VAL A 115 -3.01 1.69 -5.23
C VAL A 115 -3.55 2.85 -4.39
N VAL A 116 -3.49 4.07 -4.92
CA VAL A 116 -4.01 5.28 -4.27
C VAL A 116 -5.52 5.16 -4.05
N LEU A 117 -6.28 4.74 -5.07
CA LEU A 117 -7.73 4.54 -4.98
C LEU A 117 -8.10 3.47 -3.95
N VAL A 118 -7.41 2.33 -3.92
CA VAL A 118 -7.65 1.27 -2.92
C VAL A 118 -7.38 1.79 -1.52
N THR A 119 -6.28 2.52 -1.34
CA THR A 119 -5.91 3.12 -0.06
C THR A 119 -6.97 4.11 0.44
N HIS A 120 -7.41 5.04 -0.42
CA HIS A 120 -8.47 5.99 -0.07
C HIS A 120 -9.79 5.29 0.22
N GLY A 121 -10.16 4.26 -0.57
CA GLY A 121 -11.36 3.48 -0.34
C GLY A 121 -11.38 2.79 1.02
N PHE A 122 -10.23 2.26 1.48
CA PHE A 122 -10.13 1.70 2.83
C PHE A 122 -10.09 2.77 3.92
N ALA A 123 -9.36 3.87 3.73
CA ALA A 123 -9.29 4.96 4.70
C ALA A 123 -10.64 5.65 4.94
N GLN A 124 -11.41 5.89 3.88
CA GLN A 124 -12.76 6.47 3.99
C GLN A 124 -13.68 5.55 4.80
N ARG A 125 -13.69 4.24 4.50
CA ARG A 125 -14.52 3.27 5.24
C ARG A 125 -14.08 3.13 6.70
N PHE A 126 -12.80 3.23 6.99
CA PHE A 126 -12.28 3.25 8.36
C PHE A 126 -12.88 4.42 9.15
N ASN A 127 -12.86 5.63 8.57
CA ASN A 127 -13.42 6.84 9.17
C ASN A 127 -14.95 6.78 9.29
N SER A 128 -15.66 6.21 8.31
CA SER A 128 -17.12 6.04 8.40
C SER A 128 -17.52 5.00 9.44
N THR A 129 -16.76 3.91 9.59
CA THR A 129 -17.08 2.85 10.58
C THR A 129 -16.82 3.33 12.01
N SER A 130 -15.73 4.06 12.24
CA SER A 130 -15.46 4.67 13.56
C SER A 130 -16.53 5.71 13.91
N LEU A 131 -16.92 6.55 12.94
CA LEU A 131 -17.97 7.55 13.12
C LEU A 131 -19.35 6.91 13.37
N ASN A 132 -19.75 5.90 12.60
CA ASN A 132 -21.04 5.21 12.80
C ASN A 132 -21.12 4.49 14.14
N SER A 133 -20.00 3.90 14.59
CA SER A 133 -19.89 3.31 15.93
C SER A 133 -20.01 4.38 17.03
N LEU A 134 -19.37 5.54 16.85
CA LEU A 134 -19.47 6.67 17.77
C LEU A 134 -20.86 7.30 17.81
N LEU A 135 -21.56 7.33 16.66
CA LEU A 135 -22.88 7.93 16.53
C LEU A 135 -24.03 6.99 16.92
N LYS A 136 -23.76 5.73 17.33
CA LYS A 136 -24.78 4.72 17.70
C LYS A 136 -25.95 4.68 16.71
N ILE A 137 -25.66 4.74 15.42
CA ILE A 137 -26.71 4.59 14.41
C ILE A 137 -26.94 3.09 14.26
N ASP A 138 -27.78 2.53 15.13
CA ASP A 138 -28.32 1.18 14.95
C ASP A 138 -29.15 1.18 13.66
N THR A 139 -28.81 0.29 12.73
CA THR A 139 -29.52 0.11 11.45
C THR A 139 -30.74 -0.78 11.65
#